data_AF-A0A822E1X3-F1
#
_entry.id   AF-A0A822E1X3-F1
#
_cell.length_a   1.000
_cell.length_b   1.000
_cell.length_c   1.000
_cell.angle_alpha   90.00
_cell.angle_beta   90.00
_cell.angle_gamma   90.00
#
_symmetry.space_group_name_H-M   'P 1'
#
loop_
_entity.id
_entity.type
_entity.pdbx_description
1 polymer ?
#
loop_
_entity_poly.entity_id
_entity_poly.type
_entity_poly.pdbx_seq_one_letter_code
_entity_poly.pdbx_strand_id
1 'polypeptide(L)'
;MSLEHAINQIQQQYGKGLLIDVHGQGVGNFTMVGYLLDSDLLNRDDLQTTLGTTTSIEQICSLSNRTECIRGQTSFGTIMKKNELGIAYPSMAHPKPGNGTFFQGGYITRNYISKRNAIQT
;
A
#
# COMPACT_ATOMS: atom_id res chain seq x y z
N MET A 1 21.76 1.19 -9.48
CA MET A 1 21.36 0.24 -8.42
C MET A 1 20.03 -0.38 -8.82
N SER A 2 19.90 -1.70 -8.84
CA SER A 2 18.62 -2.36 -9.15
C SER A 2 17.76 -2.47 -7.87
N LEU A 3 16.44 -2.63 -8.02
CA LEU A 3 15.54 -2.87 -6.90
C LEU A 3 15.95 -4.10 -6.08
N GLU A 4 16.35 -5.18 -6.75
CA GLU A 4 16.82 -6.39 -6.08
C GLU A 4 18.09 -6.14 -5.25
N HIS A 5 19.01 -5.31 -5.76
CA HIS A 5 20.19 -4.95 -4.99
C HIS A 5 19.83 -4.15 -3.73
N ALA A 6 18.94 -3.16 -3.84
CA ALA A 6 18.48 -2.37 -2.70
C ALA A 6 17.78 -3.23 -1.63
N ILE A 7 16.92 -4.16 -2.07
CA ILE A 7 16.27 -5.15 -1.20
C ILE A 7 17.31 -5.98 -0.44
N ASN A 8 18.29 -6.54 -1.15
CA ASN A 8 19.31 -7.38 -0.55
C ASN A 8 20.16 -6.59 0.46
N GLN A 9 20.51 -5.34 0.15
CA GLN A 9 21.25 -4.47 1.07
C GLN A 9 20.45 -4.18 2.34
N ILE A 10 19.17 -3.80 2.21
CA ILE A 10 18.32 -3.51 3.37
C ILE A 10 18.15 -4.77 4.23
N GLN A 11 17.93 -5.93 3.61
CA GLN A 11 17.79 -7.18 4.33
C GLN A 11 19.09 -7.58 5.05
N GLN A 12 20.25 -7.42 4.42
CA GLN A 12 21.54 -7.73 5.04
C GLN A 12 21.88 -6.79 6.21
N GLN A 13 21.55 -5.49 6.08
CA GLN A 13 21.93 -4.48 7.05
C GLN A 13 20.94 -4.36 8.22
N TYR A 14 19.65 -4.51 7.96
CA TYR A 14 18.59 -4.21 8.93
C TYR A 14 17.69 -5.42 9.24
N GLY A 15 17.84 -6.53 8.52
CA GLY A 15 16.99 -7.72 8.63
C GLY A 15 15.58 -7.56 8.07
N LYS A 16 15.10 -6.32 7.89
CA LYS A 16 13.77 -5.96 7.40
C LYS A 16 13.74 -4.59 6.72
N GLY A 17 12.81 -4.40 5.79
CA GLY A 17 12.59 -3.13 5.07
C GLY A 17 11.13 -2.80 4.82
N LEU A 18 10.81 -1.59 4.35
CA LEU A 18 9.50 -1.22 3.80
C LEU A 18 9.64 -0.82 2.33
N LEU A 19 8.80 -1.36 1.44
CA LEU A 19 8.67 -0.99 0.05
C LEU A 19 7.22 -0.65 -0.17
N ILE A 20 7.04 0.60 -0.56
CA ILE A 20 5.75 1.16 -0.90
C ILE A 20 5.80 1.42 -2.40
N ASP A 21 4.84 0.85 -3.12
CA ASP A 21 4.66 1.14 -4.54
C ASP A 21 3.69 2.32 -4.67
N VAL A 22 4.18 3.45 -5.16
CA VAL A 22 3.46 4.73 -5.19
C VAL A 22 3.33 5.21 -6.63
N HIS A 23 2.11 5.47 -7.07
CA HIS A 23 1.80 5.91 -8.43
C HIS A 23 1.05 7.24 -8.41
N GLY A 24 1.38 8.14 -9.35
CA GLY A 24 0.49 9.24 -9.69
C GLY A 24 -0.49 8.81 -10.79
N GLN A 25 -1.50 9.63 -11.09
CA GLN A 25 -2.25 9.48 -12.34
C GLN A 25 -2.01 10.64 -13.31
N GLY A 26 -2.18 10.39 -14.60
CA GLY A 26 -2.04 11.41 -15.64
C GLY A 26 -3.16 12.47 -15.63
N VAL A 27 -4.32 12.17 -15.06
CA VAL A 27 -5.50 13.07 -15.07
C VAL A 27 -6.10 13.26 -13.68
N GLY A 28 -5.40 13.97 -12.79
CA GLY A 28 -5.89 14.35 -11.46
C GLY A 28 -4.77 14.37 -10.43
N ASN A 29 -4.88 15.25 -9.44
CA ASN A 29 -3.81 15.51 -8.47
C ASN A 29 -3.90 14.58 -7.25
N PHE A 30 -3.80 13.27 -7.46
CA PHE A 30 -3.74 12.31 -6.37
C PHE A 30 -2.74 11.18 -6.61
N THR A 31 -2.31 10.60 -5.50
CA THR A 31 -1.44 9.45 -5.40
C THR A 31 -2.26 8.18 -5.17
N MET A 32 -1.86 7.08 -5.81
CA MET A 32 -2.39 5.74 -5.61
C MET A 32 -1.30 4.91 -4.93
N VAL A 33 -1.66 4.27 -3.81
CA VAL A 33 -0.74 3.40 -3.07
C VAL A 33 -1.10 1.96 -3.40
N GLY A 34 -0.18 1.26 -4.07
CA GLY A 34 -0.42 -0.09 -4.59
C GLY A 34 -0.24 -1.16 -3.51
N TYR A 35 -1.35 -1.71 -3.01
CA TYR A 35 -1.37 -2.77 -2.00
C TYR A 35 -1.75 -4.17 -2.53
N LEU A 36 -1.83 -4.34 -3.85
CA LEU A 36 -2.48 -5.47 -4.53
C LEU A 36 -3.98 -5.57 -4.21
N LEU A 37 -4.62 -4.43 -3.98
CA LEU A 37 -6.06 -4.31 -3.79
C LEU A 37 -6.65 -3.57 -4.98
N ASP A 38 -7.53 -4.22 -5.72
CA ASP A 38 -8.26 -3.56 -6.80
C ASP A 38 -9.31 -2.57 -6.27
N SER A 39 -9.86 -1.77 -7.19
CA SER A 39 -10.90 -0.79 -6.87
C SER A 39 -12.13 -1.45 -6.26
N ASP A 40 -12.51 -2.65 -6.71
CA ASP A 40 -13.71 -3.33 -6.25
C ASP A 40 -13.58 -3.70 -4.77
N LEU A 41 -12.44 -4.26 -4.37
CA LEU A 41 -12.11 -4.51 -2.98
C LEU A 41 -12.02 -3.22 -2.18
N LEU A 42 -11.30 -2.20 -2.65
CA LEU A 42 -11.15 -0.94 -1.92
C LEU A 42 -12.47 -0.19 -1.71
N ASN A 43 -13.41 -0.31 -2.65
CA ASN A 43 -14.71 0.34 -2.57
C ASN A 43 -15.66 -0.31 -1.56
N ARG A 44 -15.36 -1.53 -1.09
CA ARG A 44 -16.14 -2.23 -0.07
C ARG A 44 -16.03 -1.58 1.30
N ASP A 45 -17.12 -1.64 2.06
CA ASP A 45 -17.16 -1.19 3.46
C ASP A 45 -16.65 -2.27 4.42
N ASP A 46 -16.85 -3.54 4.08
CA ASP A 46 -16.48 -4.73 4.84
C ASP A 46 -15.04 -5.19 4.60
N LEU A 47 -14.12 -4.25 4.36
CA LEU A 47 -12.72 -4.51 4.00
C LEU A 47 -12.03 -5.49 4.97
N GLN A 48 -12.38 -5.46 6.27
CA GLN A 48 -11.85 -6.39 7.26
C GLN A 48 -12.02 -7.86 6.90
N THR A 49 -13.22 -8.23 6.44
CA THR A 49 -13.63 -9.62 6.23
C THR A 49 -13.37 -10.09 4.81
N THR A 50 -13.24 -9.17 3.85
CA THR A 50 -13.03 -9.50 2.43
C THR A 50 -11.56 -9.61 2.01
N LEU A 51 -10.63 -9.17 2.85
CA LEU A 51 -9.21 -9.28 2.56
C LEU A 51 -8.72 -10.72 2.76
N GLY A 52 -8.45 -11.41 1.66
CA GLY A 52 -7.68 -12.66 1.65
C GLY A 52 -6.21 -12.43 2.05
N THR A 53 -5.41 -13.50 2.08
CA THR A 53 -4.01 -13.49 2.56
C THR A 53 -2.99 -12.82 1.62
N THR A 54 -3.42 -12.24 0.50
CA THR A 54 -2.52 -11.72 -0.55
C THR A 54 -2.65 -10.22 -0.71
N THR A 55 -2.37 -9.48 0.37
CA THR A 55 -2.07 -8.04 0.28
C THR A 55 -0.57 -7.85 0.47
N SER A 56 -0.02 -6.77 -0.09
CA SER A 56 1.40 -6.45 0.07
C SER A 56 1.74 -5.84 1.44
N ILE A 57 0.76 -5.68 2.32
CA ILE A 57 0.88 -5.03 3.62
C ILE A 57 0.36 -5.93 4.76
N GLU A 58 0.10 -7.20 4.47
CA GLU A 58 -0.57 -8.11 5.39
C GLU A 58 0.18 -8.24 6.72
N GLN A 59 1.51 -8.27 6.69
CA GLN A 59 2.33 -8.35 7.89
C GLN A 59 2.22 -7.07 8.76
N ILE A 60 2.27 -5.89 8.16
CA ILE A 60 2.07 -4.61 8.88
C ILE A 60 0.65 -4.53 9.44
N CYS A 61 -0.33 -4.89 8.62
CA CYS A 61 -1.72 -4.85 9.02
C CYS A 61 -2.07 -5.94 10.04
N SER A 62 -1.28 -7.00 10.18
CA SER A 62 -1.45 -8.00 11.26
C SER A 62 -1.14 -7.44 12.64
N LEU A 63 -0.34 -6.37 12.72
CA LEU A 63 -0.02 -5.65 13.95
C LEU A 63 -1.11 -4.64 14.35
N SER A 64 -2.13 -4.45 13.51
CA SER A 64 -3.21 -3.48 13.72
C SER A 64 -4.53 -3.97 13.12
N ASN A 65 -5.54 -3.12 13.03
CA ASN A 65 -6.74 -3.42 12.26
C ASN A 65 -6.47 -3.18 10.76
N ARG A 66 -6.83 -4.10 9.85
CA ARG A 66 -6.49 -3.93 8.41
C ARG A 66 -7.07 -2.65 7.79
N THR A 67 -8.22 -2.18 8.26
CA THR A 67 -8.90 -0.98 7.75
C THR A 67 -8.15 0.23 8.27
N GLU A 68 -7.67 0.18 9.52
CA GLU A 68 -6.82 1.22 10.08
C GLU A 68 -5.52 1.36 9.29
N CYS A 69 -4.89 0.23 8.98
CA CYS A 69 -3.67 0.14 8.17
C CYS A 69 -3.86 0.69 6.74
N ILE A 70 -4.97 0.35 6.08
CA ILE A 70 -5.22 0.71 4.67
C ILE A 70 -5.76 2.14 4.54
N ARG A 71 -6.71 2.53 5.38
CA ARG A 71 -7.47 3.78 5.20
C ARG A 71 -7.89 4.46 6.50
N GLY A 72 -7.32 4.09 7.63
CA GLY A 72 -7.62 4.74 8.90
C GLY A 72 -6.67 5.89 9.24
N GLN A 73 -6.70 6.34 10.49
CA GLN A 73 -6.03 7.55 10.95
C GLN A 73 -4.51 7.50 10.82
N THR A 74 -3.95 6.29 10.85
CA THR A 74 -2.51 5.99 10.77
C THR A 74 -2.10 5.33 9.45
N SER A 75 -3.02 5.16 8.50
CA SER A 75 -2.69 4.69 7.15
C SER A 75 -1.70 5.60 6.44
N PHE A 76 -0.89 5.02 5.55
CA PHE A 76 0.15 5.76 4.82
C PHE A 76 -0.41 6.98 4.06
N GLY A 77 -1.52 6.80 3.33
CA GLY A 77 -2.16 7.92 2.62
C GLY A 77 -2.66 9.03 3.56
N THR A 78 -3.08 8.69 4.78
CA THR A 78 -3.47 9.68 5.79
C THR A 78 -2.26 10.43 6.34
N ILE A 79 -1.15 9.71 6.58
CA ILE A 79 0.11 10.32 7.00
C ILE A 79 0.63 11.27 5.90
N MET A 80 0.57 10.89 4.62
CA MET A 80 0.92 11.76 3.51
C MET A 80 0.12 13.07 3.54
N LYS A 81 -1.20 12.98 3.68
CA LYS A 81 -2.07 14.16 3.72
C LYS A 81 -1.77 15.05 4.93
N LYS A 82 -1.57 14.45 6.12
CA LYS A 82 -1.22 15.17 7.36
C LYS A 82 0.11 15.92 7.25
N ASN A 83 1.05 15.42 6.46
CA ASN A 83 2.35 16.04 6.19
C ASN A 83 2.33 16.89 4.90
N GLU A 84 1.14 17.26 4.41
CA GLU A 84 0.96 18.14 3.26
C GLU A 84 1.60 17.63 1.94
N LEU A 85 1.79 16.30 1.83
CA LEU A 85 2.40 15.66 0.65
C LEU A 85 1.41 15.38 -0.50
N GLY A 86 0.15 15.80 -0.35
CA GLY A 86 -0.89 15.65 -1.37
C GLY A 86 -2.09 14.78 -0.94
N ILE A 87 -2.93 14.46 -1.91
CA ILE A 87 -4.09 13.56 -1.74
C ILE A 87 -3.65 12.15 -2.13
N ALA A 88 -3.98 11.15 -1.31
CA ALA A 88 -3.67 9.76 -1.59
C ALA A 88 -4.89 8.85 -1.39
N TYR A 89 -5.01 7.87 -2.27
CA TYR A 89 -5.92 6.74 -2.13
C TYR A 89 -5.12 5.46 -1.87
N PRO A 90 -5.56 4.61 -0.93
CA PRO A 90 -6.56 4.89 0.10
C PRO A 90 -6.02 5.77 1.26
N SER A 91 -6.89 6.56 1.89
CA SER A 91 -6.64 7.32 3.12
C SER A 91 -7.93 7.56 3.91
N MET A 92 -7.86 8.06 5.14
CA MET A 92 -9.04 8.37 5.96
C MET A 92 -9.95 9.41 5.31
N ALA A 93 -9.37 10.42 4.68
CA ALA A 93 -10.13 11.44 3.95
C ALA A 93 -10.60 10.97 2.57
N HIS A 94 -9.89 10.01 1.96
CA HIS A 94 -10.16 9.48 0.62
C HIS A 94 -10.08 7.94 0.63
N PRO A 95 -11.06 7.27 1.24
CA PRO A 95 -10.97 5.84 1.59
C PRO A 95 -11.12 4.88 0.41
N LYS A 96 -11.65 5.37 -0.72
CA LYS A 96 -12.15 4.57 -1.83
C LYS A 96 -11.92 5.32 -3.14
N PRO A 97 -11.43 4.67 -4.22
CA PRO A 97 -11.30 5.32 -5.53
C PRO A 97 -12.66 5.59 -6.22
N GLY A 98 -13.75 4.96 -5.76
CA GLY A 98 -15.06 5.07 -6.41
C GLY A 98 -15.01 4.52 -7.83
N ASN A 99 -15.54 5.28 -8.79
CA ASN A 99 -15.50 4.96 -10.21
C ASN A 99 -14.20 5.43 -10.91
N GLY A 100 -13.25 5.99 -10.15
CA GLY A 100 -11.99 6.47 -10.67
C GLY A 100 -11.01 5.34 -11.00
N THR A 101 -10.07 5.61 -11.90
CA THR A 101 -8.96 4.71 -12.19
C THR A 101 -8.09 4.56 -10.95
N PHE A 102 -7.83 3.33 -10.53
CA PHE A 102 -6.91 3.01 -9.43
C PHE A 102 -5.89 1.99 -9.88
N PHE A 103 -4.61 2.27 -9.62
CA PHE A 103 -3.53 1.33 -9.86
C PHE A 103 -3.22 0.54 -8.59
N GLN A 104 -3.63 -0.71 -8.58
CA GLN A 104 -3.47 -1.61 -7.42
C GLN A 104 -2.02 -2.07 -7.16
N GLY A 105 -1.09 -1.79 -8.07
CA GLY A 105 0.26 -2.35 -8.03
C GLY A 105 0.51 -3.34 -9.18
N GLY A 106 1.77 -3.41 -9.58
CA GLY A 106 2.21 -4.12 -10.79
C GLY A 106 3.23 -5.22 -10.51
N TYR A 107 4.17 -5.37 -11.45
CA TYR A 107 5.23 -6.37 -11.38
C TYR A 107 6.05 -6.27 -10.07
N ILE A 108 6.36 -5.05 -9.63
CA ILE A 108 7.15 -4.80 -8.42
C ILE A 108 6.40 -5.32 -7.17
N THR A 109 5.16 -4.87 -6.98
CA THR A 109 4.30 -5.24 -5.85
C THR A 109 4.10 -6.76 -5.76
N ARG A 110 3.86 -7.41 -6.91
CA ARG A 110 3.65 -8.87 -6.98
C ARG A 110 4.90 -9.68 -6.66
N ASN A 111 6.07 -9.28 -7.15
CA ASN A 111 7.27 -10.13 -7.06
C ASN A 111 8.13 -9.86 -5.82
N TYR A 112 8.12 -8.64 -5.30
CA TYR A 112 9.04 -8.24 -4.24
C TYR A 112 8.36 -8.00 -2.89
N ILE A 113 7.08 -7.64 -2.89
CA ILE A 113 6.37 -7.32 -1.64
C ILE A 113 5.57 -8.52 -1.12
N SER A 114 4.96 -9.34 -2.00
CA SER A 114 4.11 -10.46 -1.56
C SER A 114 4.83 -11.80 -1.32
N LYS A 115 6.08 -11.96 -1.79
CA LYS A 115 6.75 -13.28 -1.88
C LYS A 115 8.12 -13.38 -1.23
N ARG A 116 8.75 -12.25 -0.91
CA ARG A 116 10.02 -12.24 -0.18
C ARG A 116 9.74 -11.61 1.17
N ASN A 117 10.24 -12.23 2.24
CA ASN A 117 10.48 -11.59 3.55
C ASN A 117 11.40 -10.36 3.46
N ALA A 118 11.64 -9.85 2.27
CA ALA A 118 12.40 -8.66 1.99
C ALA A 118 11.83 -7.48 2.78
N ILE A 119 10.52 -7.41 2.96
CA ILE A 119 9.88 -6.16 3.31
C ILE A 119 8.71 -6.34 4.28
N GLN A 120 9.06 -6.06 5.53
CA GLN A 120 8.23 -5.70 6.68
C GLN A 120 7.50 -6.81 7.42
N THR A 121 8.29 -7.54 8.22
CA THR A 121 7.84 -8.16 9.49
C THR A 121 7.80 -7.14 10.63
#